data_AF-A0A7V7FPR9-F1
#
_entry.id   AF-A0A7V7FPR9-F1
#
_cell.length_a   1.000
_cell.length_b   1.000
_cell.length_c   1.000
_cell.angle_alpha   90.00
_cell.angle_beta   90.00
_cell.angle_gamma   90.00
#
_symmetry.space_group_name_H-M   'P 1'
#
loop_
_entity.id
_entity.type
_entity.pdbx_description
1 polymer ?
#
loop_
_entity_poly.entity_id
_entity_poly.type
_entity_poly.pdbx_seq_one_letter_code
_entity_poly.pdbx_strand_id
1 'polypeptide(L)'
;MRLLAILIVCSLFSTPALAEQRYSTWSDPERPAAGRSDRQSKRLLEFIDRLKALTDSAEQSRAADPLFLRDLRDLARGYDRPWRKLLLSDDFGDGDFTANPPWTVTAGRYRIEKSWGLRAVLEPSGGQSSGRQERQKVSGRDAALAILGAVLNKSVRQPESGRRTGDAGAAEKPAFNAIHTAVPISNAFAIELELSSWNDRGGFEIGPYQGAARTSGYRLAYSPGARLELLRATRRGASVIDISAKPLQFEDRKAHRMEWTRRADGGMTVSVDDEEVFNLFDRSFKDPFDGLIMVNRGGDIILKRVAVFGVE
;
A
#
# COMPACT_ATOMS: atom_id res chain seq x y z
N MET A 1 64.31 -41.75 -68.41
CA MET A 1 62.93 -41.72 -68.93
C MET A 1 61.98 -41.58 -67.75
N ARG A 2 61.16 -40.52 -67.78
CA ARG A 2 59.80 -40.36 -67.22
C ARG A 2 59.51 -40.65 -65.72
N LEU A 3 58.83 -39.64 -65.13
CA LEU A 3 57.93 -39.64 -63.95
C LEU A 3 58.65 -39.63 -62.59
N LEU A 4 58.31 -38.78 -61.61
CA LEU A 4 56.99 -38.35 -61.15
C LEU A 4 57.08 -37.01 -60.38
N ALA A 5 56.01 -36.22 -60.48
CA ALA A 5 55.80 -34.93 -59.84
C ALA A 5 55.32 -35.06 -58.38
N ILE A 6 55.69 -34.11 -57.51
CA ILE A 6 54.82 -33.63 -56.41
C ILE A 6 54.99 -32.10 -56.33
N LEU A 7 53.89 -31.42 -56.63
CA LEU A 7 53.72 -29.97 -56.62
C LEU A 7 53.03 -29.63 -55.29
N ILE A 8 53.74 -28.97 -54.37
CA ILE A 8 53.17 -28.52 -53.09
C ILE A 8 52.42 -27.21 -53.36
N VAL A 9 51.08 -27.28 -53.26
CA VAL A 9 50.20 -26.11 -53.27
C VAL A 9 50.15 -25.56 -51.84
N CYS A 10 50.77 -24.40 -51.61
CA CYS A 10 50.60 -23.62 -50.39
C CYS A 10 49.28 -22.85 -50.46
N SER A 11 48.22 -23.39 -49.86
CA SER A 11 46.95 -22.70 -49.65
C SER A 11 47.08 -21.71 -48.48
N LEU A 12 47.09 -20.42 -48.79
CA LEU A 12 46.91 -19.32 -47.83
C LEU A 12 45.49 -19.39 -47.26
N PHE A 13 45.34 -19.90 -46.03
CA PHE A 13 44.10 -19.74 -45.27
C PHE A 13 44.12 -18.37 -44.59
N SER A 14 43.48 -17.39 -45.23
CA SER A 14 43.06 -16.15 -44.57
C SER A 14 41.94 -16.47 -43.59
N THR A 15 42.21 -16.39 -42.29
CA THR A 15 41.16 -16.44 -41.27
C THR A 15 40.32 -15.16 -41.33
N PRO A 16 38.98 -15.23 -41.43
CA PRO A 16 38.17 -14.04 -41.31
C PRO A 16 38.21 -13.57 -39.86
N ALA A 17 38.64 -12.32 -39.65
CA ALA A 17 38.47 -11.64 -38.38
C ALA A 17 36.97 -11.54 -38.09
N LEU A 18 36.48 -12.29 -37.10
CA LEU A 18 35.15 -12.09 -36.54
C LEU A 18 35.16 -10.73 -35.84
N ALA A 19 34.64 -9.72 -36.53
CA ALA A 19 34.28 -8.45 -35.92
C ALA A 19 33.23 -8.71 -34.85
N GLU A 20 33.66 -8.61 -33.61
CA GLU A 20 32.82 -8.61 -32.40
C GLU A 20 31.77 -7.50 -32.56
N GLN A 21 30.51 -7.89 -32.82
CA GLN A 21 29.39 -6.97 -32.95
C GLN A 21 29.11 -6.32 -31.59
N ARG A 22 29.80 -5.21 -31.30
CA ARG A 22 29.62 -4.33 -30.13
C ARG A 22 28.38 -3.43 -30.26
N TYR A 23 27.26 -3.98 -30.74
CA TYR A 23 25.97 -3.32 -30.67
C TYR A 23 24.98 -4.29 -30.02
N SER A 24 24.67 -4.03 -28.75
CA SER A 24 23.56 -4.67 -28.06
C SER A 24 22.28 -4.42 -28.84
N THR A 25 21.56 -5.50 -29.11
CA THR A 25 20.26 -5.52 -29.78
C THR A 25 19.30 -4.53 -29.13
N TRP A 26 18.74 -3.62 -29.93
CA TRP A 26 17.72 -2.66 -29.51
C TRP A 26 16.58 -3.39 -28.79
N SER A 27 16.35 -3.03 -27.53
CA SER A 27 15.31 -3.63 -26.70
C SER A 27 14.02 -2.83 -26.82
N ASP A 28 12.98 -3.47 -27.31
CA ASP A 28 11.63 -2.92 -27.52
C ASP A 28 11.08 -2.19 -26.26
N PRO A 29 10.72 -0.89 -26.36
CA PRO A 29 10.16 -0.12 -25.25
C PRO A 29 8.72 -0.50 -24.87
N GLU A 30 8.01 -1.28 -25.68
CA GLU A 30 6.57 -1.60 -25.50
C GLU A 30 6.32 -2.91 -24.72
N ARG A 31 7.37 -3.63 -24.30
CA ARG A 31 7.21 -4.90 -23.57
C ARG A 31 6.79 -4.63 -22.12
N PRO A 32 5.66 -5.19 -21.62
CA PRO A 32 5.20 -4.95 -20.25
C PRO A 32 6.29 -5.37 -19.25
N ALA A 33 6.78 -4.38 -18.52
CA ALA A 33 8.00 -4.43 -17.75
C ALA A 33 7.80 -5.04 -16.36
N ALA A 34 7.47 -6.32 -16.28
CA ALA A 34 7.58 -7.04 -15.00
C ALA A 34 9.06 -7.12 -14.58
N GLY A 35 9.46 -6.35 -13.57
CA GLY A 35 10.79 -6.40 -12.93
C GLY A 35 11.85 -5.39 -13.41
N ARG A 36 11.54 -4.50 -14.37
CA ARG A 36 12.46 -3.42 -14.79
C ARG A 36 12.46 -2.26 -13.77
N SER A 37 11.28 -1.94 -13.23
CA SER A 37 11.07 -1.00 -12.13
C SER A 37 11.88 -1.36 -10.89
N ASP A 38 11.91 -2.63 -10.53
CA ASP A 38 12.54 -3.11 -9.30
C ASP A 38 14.06 -3.03 -9.40
N ARG A 39 14.62 -3.36 -10.57
CA ARG A 39 16.06 -3.23 -10.83
C ARG A 39 16.50 -1.76 -10.85
N GLN A 40 15.69 -0.87 -11.44
CA GLN A 40 15.97 0.57 -11.44
C GLN A 40 15.87 1.16 -10.03
N SER A 41 14.86 0.76 -9.26
CA SER A 41 14.69 1.17 -7.86
C SER A 41 15.85 0.71 -7.00
N LYS A 42 16.31 -0.53 -7.16
CA LYS A 42 17.49 -1.04 -6.45
C LYS A 42 18.76 -0.24 -6.78
N ARG A 43 19.00 0.07 -8.06
CA ARG A 43 20.14 0.90 -8.49
C ARG A 43 20.07 2.32 -7.95
N LEU A 44 18.88 2.90 -7.90
CA LEU A 44 18.66 4.22 -7.30
C LEU A 44 19.00 4.19 -5.81
N LEU A 45 18.53 3.18 -5.08
CA LEU A 45 18.85 3.04 -3.65
C LEU A 45 20.35 2.85 -3.40
N GLU A 46 21.02 2.01 -4.18
CA GLU A 46 22.49 1.85 -4.11
C GLU A 46 23.22 3.17 -4.40
N PHE A 47 22.73 3.98 -5.34
CA PHE A 47 23.27 5.30 -5.62
C PHE A 47 23.08 6.27 -4.44
N ILE A 48 21.89 6.31 -3.83
CA ILE A 48 21.60 7.14 -2.66
C ILE A 48 22.45 6.74 -1.46
N ASP A 49 22.64 5.44 -1.22
CA ASP A 49 23.51 4.93 -0.15
C ASP A 49 24.97 5.38 -0.35
N ARG A 50 25.48 5.27 -1.59
CA ARG A 50 26.83 5.74 -1.94
C ARG A 50 26.96 7.26 -1.79
N LEU A 51 25.95 8.02 -2.21
CA LEU A 51 25.92 9.47 -2.08
C LEU A 51 25.99 9.90 -0.61
N LYS A 52 25.22 9.25 0.26
CA LYS A 52 25.26 9.51 1.71
C LYS A 52 26.65 9.24 2.29
N ALA A 53 27.23 8.07 2.00
CA ALA A 53 28.57 7.72 2.47
C ALA A 53 29.65 8.70 2.00
N LEU A 54 29.58 9.16 0.74
CA LEU A 54 30.50 10.15 0.20
C LEU A 54 30.32 11.52 0.88
N THR A 55 29.07 11.92 1.15
CA THR A 55 28.75 13.17 1.86
C THR A 55 29.29 13.15 3.29
N ASP A 56 29.12 12.03 4.01
CA ASP A 56 29.64 11.86 5.37
C ASP A 56 31.18 11.87 5.41
N SER A 57 31.82 11.21 4.44
CA SER A 57 33.28 11.26 4.29
C SER A 57 33.80 12.67 3.99
N ALA A 58 33.08 13.45 3.19
CA ALA A 58 33.45 14.83 2.86
C ALA A 58 33.30 15.77 4.07
N GLU A 59 32.28 15.55 4.91
CA GLU A 59 32.11 16.29 6.17
C GLU A 59 33.24 15.97 7.15
N GLN A 60 33.54 14.68 7.36
CA GLN A 60 34.55 14.23 8.33
C GLN A 60 35.95 14.75 7.97
N SER A 61 36.26 14.82 6.68
CA SER A 61 37.53 15.36 6.15
C SER A 61 37.52 16.88 5.95
N ARG A 62 36.39 17.56 6.17
CA ARG A 62 36.17 18.99 5.85
C ARG A 62 36.55 19.34 4.41
N ALA A 63 36.30 18.41 3.49
CA ALA A 63 36.67 18.54 2.07
C ALA A 63 35.67 19.37 1.24
N ALA A 64 34.53 19.77 1.82
CA ALA A 64 33.49 20.54 1.15
C ALA A 64 32.81 21.53 2.10
N ASP A 65 32.09 22.50 1.53
CA ASP A 65 31.33 23.49 2.29
C ASP A 65 30.20 22.84 3.11
N PRO A 66 30.03 23.19 4.41
CA PRO A 66 28.99 22.59 5.27
C PRO A 66 27.55 22.82 4.80
N LEU A 67 27.24 23.96 4.17
CA LEU A 67 25.89 24.22 3.65
C LEU A 67 25.62 23.34 2.43
N PHE A 68 26.60 23.22 1.53
CA PHE A 68 26.49 22.31 0.38
C PHE A 68 26.28 20.86 0.80
N LEU A 69 27.00 20.36 1.82
CA LEU A 69 26.81 19.01 2.34
C LEU A 69 25.42 18.82 2.98
N ARG A 70 24.88 19.85 3.64
CA ARG A 70 23.50 19.83 4.16
C ARG A 70 22.50 19.72 3.03
N ASP A 71 22.64 20.53 1.99
CA ASP A 71 21.71 20.53 0.86
C ASP A 71 21.78 19.21 0.08
N LEU A 72 22.96 18.59 -0.05
CA LEU A 72 23.11 17.22 -0.58
C LEU A 72 22.41 16.17 0.28
N ARG A 73 22.48 16.28 1.61
CA ARG A 73 21.73 15.40 2.52
C ARG A 73 20.22 15.60 2.38
N ASP A 74 19.78 16.84 2.22
CA ASP A 74 18.36 17.15 1.99
C ASP A 74 17.88 16.53 0.68
N LEU A 75 18.66 16.66 -0.40
CA LEU A 75 18.37 16.04 -1.69
C LEU A 75 18.35 14.51 -1.59
N ALA A 76 19.37 13.90 -0.99
CA ALA A 76 19.45 12.44 -0.81
C ALA A 76 18.31 11.90 0.04
N ARG A 77 17.89 12.63 1.08
CA ARG A 77 16.73 12.28 1.92
C ARG A 77 15.42 12.24 1.12
N GLY A 78 15.27 13.06 0.09
CA GLY A 78 14.09 13.04 -0.79
C GLY A 78 13.92 11.72 -1.55
N TYR A 79 15.01 10.97 -1.76
CA TYR A 79 15.02 9.68 -2.47
C TYR A 79 15.30 8.48 -1.55
N ASP A 80 15.45 8.72 -0.25
CA ASP A 80 15.73 7.66 0.71
C ASP A 80 14.46 6.86 0.98
N ARG A 81 14.47 5.56 0.62
CA ARG A 81 13.46 4.59 1.08
C ARG A 81 14.11 3.71 2.16
N PRO A 82 14.04 4.10 3.44
CA PRO A 82 14.63 3.31 4.52
C PRO A 82 13.85 2.01 4.77
N TRP A 83 12.61 1.90 4.27
CA TRP A 83 11.76 0.72 4.49
C TRP A 83 12.08 -0.39 3.50
N ARG A 84 13.09 -1.19 3.83
CA ARG A 84 13.61 -2.25 2.94
C ARG A 84 13.13 -3.65 3.32
N LYS A 85 12.58 -3.82 4.52
CA LYS A 85 12.12 -5.10 5.03
C LYS A 85 10.67 -5.32 4.64
N LEU A 86 10.40 -6.31 3.79
CA LEU A 86 9.04 -6.74 3.51
C LEU A 86 8.44 -7.38 4.76
N LEU A 87 7.35 -6.80 5.27
CA LEU A 87 6.64 -7.27 6.47
C LEU A 87 5.36 -8.01 6.10
N LEU A 88 4.68 -7.55 5.06
CA LEU A 88 3.43 -8.11 4.55
C LEU A 88 3.46 -8.03 3.03
N SER A 89 3.02 -9.08 2.35
CA SER A 89 2.71 -9.05 0.92
C SER A 89 1.55 -9.98 0.68
N ASP A 90 0.54 -9.49 -0.03
CA ASP A 90 -0.61 -10.31 -0.44
C ASP A 90 -1.15 -9.77 -1.78
N ASP A 91 -1.31 -10.65 -2.75
CA ASP A 91 -1.94 -10.37 -4.05
C ASP A 91 -3.24 -11.15 -4.25
N PHE A 92 -3.64 -11.95 -3.24
CA PHE A 92 -4.83 -12.80 -3.22
C PHE A 92 -4.94 -13.77 -4.41
N GLY A 93 -3.83 -14.03 -5.11
CA GLY A 93 -3.79 -14.87 -6.31
C GLY A 93 -4.01 -16.35 -6.02
N ASP A 94 -3.77 -16.77 -4.78
CA ASP A 94 -3.99 -18.13 -4.29
C ASP A 94 -5.47 -18.45 -3.99
N GLY A 95 -6.33 -17.43 -3.95
CA GLY A 95 -7.75 -17.58 -3.69
C GLY A 95 -8.12 -17.69 -2.22
N ASP A 96 -7.18 -17.54 -1.29
CA ASP A 96 -7.41 -17.71 0.15
C ASP A 96 -6.78 -16.60 1.00
N PHE A 97 -7.57 -15.58 1.35
CA PHE A 97 -7.12 -14.53 2.25
C PHE A 97 -6.91 -14.99 3.71
N THR A 98 -7.25 -16.23 4.06
CA THR A 98 -7.12 -16.72 5.44
C THR A 98 -5.75 -17.32 5.74
N ALA A 99 -4.89 -17.43 4.72
CA ALA A 99 -3.52 -17.94 4.85
C ALA A 99 -2.52 -17.03 4.13
N ASN A 100 -1.28 -16.98 4.64
CA ASN A 100 -0.10 -16.43 3.96
C ASN A 100 -0.25 -15.07 3.24
N PRO A 101 -0.55 -13.97 3.95
CA PRO A 101 -0.76 -13.81 5.39
C PRO A 101 -2.22 -14.00 5.81
N PRO A 102 -2.51 -14.43 7.05
CA PRO A 102 -3.88 -14.60 7.49
C PRO A 102 -4.59 -13.25 7.70
N TRP A 103 -5.71 -13.06 7.01
CA TRP A 103 -6.65 -11.98 7.29
C TRP A 103 -7.85 -12.47 8.11
N THR A 104 -8.19 -11.71 9.13
CA THR A 104 -9.30 -11.99 10.04
C THR A 104 -10.44 -11.01 9.82
N VAL A 105 -11.60 -11.54 9.44
CA VAL A 105 -12.85 -10.78 9.32
C VAL A 105 -13.40 -10.48 10.71
N THR A 106 -13.64 -9.21 11.00
CA THR A 106 -14.21 -8.75 12.29
C THR A 106 -15.66 -8.29 12.15
N ALA A 107 -16.09 -7.93 10.94
CA ALA A 107 -17.48 -7.63 10.62
C ALA A 107 -17.77 -7.91 9.14
N GLY A 108 -19.00 -8.30 8.85
CA GLY A 108 -19.46 -8.52 7.49
C GLY A 108 -18.86 -9.78 6.86
N ARG A 109 -18.71 -9.77 5.53
CA ARG A 109 -18.17 -10.89 4.76
C ARG A 109 -17.25 -10.41 3.65
N TYR A 110 -16.24 -11.22 3.37
CA TYR A 110 -15.29 -11.01 2.30
C TYR A 110 -15.20 -12.28 1.44
N ARG A 111 -14.82 -12.09 0.18
CA ARG A 111 -14.53 -13.17 -0.76
C ARG A 111 -13.36 -12.77 -1.65
N ILE A 112 -12.67 -13.75 -2.22
CA ILE A 112 -11.77 -13.49 -3.35
C ILE A 112 -12.57 -13.45 -4.64
N GLU A 113 -12.47 -12.34 -5.36
CA GLU A 113 -12.97 -12.19 -6.72
C GLU A 113 -11.88 -12.68 -7.68
N LYS A 114 -12.19 -13.70 -8.47
CA LYS A 114 -11.21 -14.35 -9.34
C LYS A 114 -10.54 -13.33 -10.27
N SER A 115 -9.20 -13.32 -10.27
CA SER A 115 -8.37 -12.39 -11.06
C SER A 115 -8.46 -10.90 -10.67
N TRP A 116 -9.12 -10.58 -9.56
CA TRP A 116 -9.33 -9.20 -9.10
C TRP A 116 -8.84 -8.94 -7.67
N GLY A 117 -9.04 -9.90 -6.76
CA GLY A 117 -8.51 -9.83 -5.38
C GLY A 117 -9.58 -9.85 -4.31
N LEU A 118 -9.24 -9.36 -3.11
CA LEU A 118 -10.11 -9.37 -1.94
C LEU A 118 -11.24 -8.34 -2.08
N ARG A 119 -12.48 -8.81 -2.02
CA ARG A 119 -13.68 -7.98 -2.18
C ARG A 119 -14.63 -8.15 -1.00
N ALA A 120 -15.17 -7.03 -0.51
CA ALA A 120 -16.25 -7.07 0.47
C ALA A 120 -17.55 -7.54 -0.21
N VAL A 121 -18.29 -8.45 0.43
CA VAL A 121 -19.60 -8.86 -0.08
C VAL A 121 -20.61 -7.79 0.29
N LEU A 122 -21.14 -7.10 -0.72
CA LEU A 122 -22.26 -6.19 -0.57
C LEU A 122 -23.54 -7.01 -0.31
N GLU A 123 -24.01 -7.05 0.93
CA GLU A 123 -25.40 -7.47 1.16
C GLU A 123 -26.32 -6.30 0.83
N PRO A 124 -27.30 -6.46 -0.08
CA PRO A 124 -28.37 -5.49 -0.18
C PRO A 124 -29.09 -5.50 1.16
N SER A 125 -29.09 -4.36 1.85
CA SER A 125 -29.92 -4.15 3.05
C SER A 125 -31.37 -4.42 2.65
N GLY A 126 -31.88 -5.60 2.98
CA GLY A 126 -33.26 -5.97 2.72
C GLY A 126 -34.17 -5.14 3.62
N GLY A 127 -35.00 -4.27 3.03
CA GLY A 127 -36.12 -3.61 3.72
C GLY A 127 -36.16 -2.09 3.58
N GLN A 128 -36.93 -1.64 2.59
CA GLN A 128 -37.68 -0.38 2.47
C GLN A 128 -37.40 0.78 3.45
N SER A 129 -36.96 1.90 2.87
CA SER A 129 -37.76 3.13 2.97
C SER A 129 -37.54 4.00 1.74
N SER A 130 -38.59 4.07 0.92
CA SER A 130 -38.87 5.13 -0.03
C SER A 130 -38.85 6.45 0.73
N GLY A 131 -37.71 7.11 0.71
CA GLY A 131 -37.51 8.43 1.27
C GLY A 131 -36.33 9.02 0.56
N ARG A 132 -36.55 10.17 -0.07
CA ARG A 132 -35.51 11.04 -0.63
C ARG A 132 -34.64 11.55 0.53
N GLN A 133 -33.86 10.67 1.14
CA GLN A 133 -32.78 11.06 2.04
C GLN A 133 -31.60 11.38 1.14
N GLU A 134 -31.19 12.63 1.22
CA GLU A 134 -30.01 13.16 0.58
C GLU A 134 -28.86 12.15 0.67
N ARG A 135 -28.09 12.04 -0.41
CA ARG A 135 -26.80 11.34 -0.45
C ARG A 135 -25.89 11.99 0.58
N GLN A 136 -26.06 11.63 1.85
CA GLN A 136 -25.27 12.19 2.92
C GLN A 136 -23.91 11.52 2.82
N LYS A 137 -22.95 12.23 2.22
CA LYS A 137 -21.54 11.85 2.22
C LYS A 137 -21.12 11.71 3.67
N VAL A 138 -21.06 10.48 4.19
CA VAL A 138 -20.58 10.21 5.53
C VAL A 138 -19.10 10.58 5.55
N SER A 139 -18.72 11.59 6.33
CA SER A 139 -17.32 11.99 6.47
C SER A 139 -16.50 10.83 7.03
N GLY A 140 -15.22 10.73 6.64
CA GLY A 140 -14.30 9.72 7.16
C GLY A 140 -14.20 9.76 8.70
N ARG A 141 -14.41 10.93 9.31
CA ARG A 141 -14.49 11.08 10.76
C ARG A 141 -15.66 10.30 11.39
N ASP A 142 -16.87 10.49 10.87
CA ASP A 142 -18.07 9.81 11.39
C ASP A 142 -17.96 8.29 11.16
N ALA A 143 -17.28 7.92 10.08
CA ALA A 143 -16.95 6.55 9.74
C ALA A 143 -15.92 5.93 10.72
N ALA A 144 -14.83 6.62 11.04
CA ALA A 144 -13.88 6.18 12.06
C ALA A 144 -14.55 6.04 13.43
N LEU A 145 -15.40 7.00 13.82
CA LEU A 145 -16.15 6.99 15.08
C LEU A 145 -17.16 5.84 15.17
N ALA A 146 -17.82 5.49 14.07
CA ALA A 146 -18.72 4.35 14.04
C ALA A 146 -17.98 2.99 14.07
N ILE A 147 -16.75 2.90 13.54
CA ILE A 147 -15.88 1.71 13.74
C ILE A 147 -15.50 1.59 15.21
N LEU A 148 -15.03 2.69 15.80
CA LEU A 148 -14.72 2.80 17.23
C LEU A 148 -15.90 2.30 18.08
N GLY A 149 -17.10 2.80 17.84
CA GLY A 149 -18.32 2.37 18.56
C GLY A 149 -18.67 0.89 18.35
N ALA A 150 -18.60 0.39 17.12
CA ALA A 150 -18.98 -0.98 16.81
C ALA A 150 -17.97 -2.03 17.32
N VAL A 151 -16.67 -1.70 17.35
CA VAL A 151 -15.65 -2.58 17.92
C VAL A 151 -15.72 -2.58 19.45
N LEU A 152 -15.94 -1.43 20.10
CA LEU A 152 -16.14 -1.34 21.55
C LEU A 152 -17.39 -2.12 22.01
N ASN A 153 -18.48 -2.06 21.24
CA ASN A 153 -19.73 -2.77 21.58
C ASN A 153 -19.60 -4.31 21.48
N LYS A 154 -18.68 -4.83 20.66
CA LYS A 154 -18.40 -6.27 20.61
C LYS A 154 -17.55 -6.77 21.77
N SER A 155 -16.70 -5.93 22.38
CA SER A 155 -15.89 -6.33 23.55
C SER A 155 -16.63 -6.28 24.89
N VAL A 156 -17.78 -5.60 24.97
CA VAL A 156 -18.56 -5.47 26.22
C VAL A 156 -19.55 -6.63 26.43
N ARG A 157 -19.85 -7.42 25.40
CA ARG A 157 -20.81 -8.54 25.50
C ARG A 157 -20.09 -9.89 25.63
N GLN A 158 -19.58 -10.19 26.84
CA GLN A 158 -19.34 -11.56 27.28
C GLN A 158 -20.35 -11.90 28.42
N PRO A 159 -20.91 -13.13 28.48
CA PRO A 159 -22.24 -13.35 29.00
C PRO A 159 -22.23 -13.50 30.51
N GLU A 160 -22.86 -12.58 31.22
CA GLU A 160 -23.36 -12.89 32.57
C GLU A 160 -24.64 -13.71 32.42
N SER A 161 -24.54 -14.94 32.90
CA SER A 161 -25.60 -15.90 33.04
C SER A 161 -26.75 -15.35 33.88
N GLY A 162 -27.96 -15.34 33.31
CA GLY A 162 -29.19 -15.46 34.07
C GLY A 162 -30.27 -14.44 33.73
N ARG A 163 -31.13 -14.78 32.75
CA ARG A 163 -32.60 -14.96 32.89
C ARG A 163 -33.25 -14.95 31.50
N ARG A 164 -33.94 -16.05 31.18
CA ARG A 164 -34.69 -16.23 29.92
C ARG A 164 -35.97 -15.40 29.95
N THR A 165 -36.20 -14.60 28.90
CA THR A 165 -37.50 -14.40 28.25
C THR A 165 -37.23 -14.01 26.81
N GLY A 166 -37.94 -14.68 25.89
CA GLY A 166 -37.63 -14.70 24.47
C GLY A 166 -37.83 -13.37 23.76
N ASP A 167 -36.81 -12.97 23.03
CA ASP A 167 -36.93 -12.58 21.64
C ASP A 167 -35.61 -13.01 20.99
N ALA A 168 -35.66 -13.86 19.98
CA ALA A 168 -34.47 -14.21 19.21
C ALA A 168 -34.17 -13.00 18.31
N GLY A 169 -33.64 -11.95 18.92
CA GLY A 169 -33.20 -10.75 18.23
C GLY A 169 -32.23 -11.18 17.15
N ALA A 170 -32.69 -11.13 15.89
CA ALA A 170 -31.86 -11.34 14.73
C ALA A 170 -30.61 -10.48 14.93
N ALA A 171 -29.43 -11.12 14.94
CA ALA A 171 -28.18 -10.39 15.06
C ALA A 171 -28.18 -9.28 14.02
N GLU A 172 -28.25 -8.03 14.48
CA GLU A 172 -28.33 -6.87 13.61
C GLU A 172 -27.14 -6.94 12.66
N LYS A 173 -27.42 -7.07 11.35
CA LYS A 173 -26.38 -7.26 10.35
C LYS A 173 -25.45 -6.05 10.43
N PRO A 174 -24.12 -6.26 10.44
CA PRO A 174 -23.21 -5.16 10.61
C PRO A 174 -23.36 -4.18 9.45
N ALA A 175 -23.53 -2.89 9.76
CA ALA A 175 -23.67 -1.81 8.78
C ALA A 175 -22.41 -1.57 7.93
N PHE A 176 -21.36 -2.36 8.14
CA PHE A 176 -20.06 -2.28 7.47
C PHE A 176 -19.39 -3.66 7.44
N ASN A 177 -18.45 -3.82 6.52
CA ASN A 177 -17.51 -4.94 6.48
C ASN A 177 -16.17 -4.46 7.04
N ALA A 178 -15.50 -5.28 7.86
CA ALA A 178 -14.17 -4.97 8.39
C ALA A 178 -13.30 -6.23 8.44
N ILE A 179 -12.07 -6.09 7.96
CA ILE A 179 -11.06 -7.14 7.93
C ILE A 179 -9.72 -6.56 8.34
N HIS A 180 -8.88 -7.36 8.97
CA HIS A 180 -7.54 -6.95 9.37
C HIS A 180 -6.55 -8.08 9.22
N THR A 181 -5.28 -7.72 9.11
CA THR A 181 -4.15 -8.64 9.23
C THR A 181 -3.25 -8.13 10.35
N ALA A 182 -2.79 -9.05 11.20
CA ALA A 182 -1.91 -8.74 12.32
C ALA A 182 -0.46 -8.96 11.87
N VAL A 183 0.30 -7.88 11.82
CA VAL A 183 1.71 -7.87 11.43
C VAL A 183 2.36 -6.68 12.12
N PRO A 184 3.46 -6.85 12.87
CA PRO A 184 4.17 -5.71 13.45
C PRO A 184 4.72 -4.82 12.33
N ILE A 185 4.23 -3.59 12.25
CA ILE A 185 4.68 -2.57 11.30
C ILE A 185 5.48 -1.53 12.07
N SER A 186 6.74 -1.33 11.70
CA SER A 186 7.60 -0.33 12.35
C SER A 186 7.00 1.08 12.24
N ASN A 187 7.35 1.97 13.16
CA ASN A 187 6.84 3.35 13.15
C ASN A 187 7.24 4.14 11.88
N ALA A 188 8.31 3.73 11.21
CA ALA A 188 8.65 4.14 9.86
C ALA A 188 8.30 3.02 8.87
N PHE A 189 7.49 3.29 7.85
CA PHE A 189 6.96 2.26 6.93
C PHE A 189 6.63 2.80 5.53
N ALA A 190 6.52 1.88 4.57
CA ALA A 190 5.73 2.05 3.34
C ALA A 190 4.57 1.07 3.33
N ILE A 191 3.42 1.51 2.84
CA ILE A 191 2.28 0.69 2.50
C ILE A 191 1.99 0.95 1.02
N GLU A 192 2.10 -0.07 0.20
CA GLU A 192 1.69 -0.05 -1.20
C GLU A 192 0.37 -0.80 -1.33
N LEU A 193 -0.58 -0.19 -2.04
CA LEU A 193 -1.91 -0.75 -2.26
C LEU A 193 -2.26 -0.64 -3.74
N GLU A 194 -2.94 -1.66 -4.25
CA GLU A 194 -3.61 -1.61 -5.54
C GLU A 194 -5.09 -1.91 -5.30
N LEU A 195 -5.96 -0.97 -5.63
CA LEU A 195 -7.39 -1.07 -5.36
C LEU A 195 -8.24 -0.68 -6.57
N SER A 196 -9.47 -1.17 -6.62
CA SER A 196 -10.47 -0.78 -7.60
C SER A 196 -11.82 -0.56 -6.92
N SER A 197 -12.58 0.44 -7.36
CA SER A 197 -13.98 0.61 -6.96
C SER A 197 -14.91 0.36 -8.15
N TRP A 198 -15.99 -0.39 -7.93
CA TRP A 198 -16.94 -0.76 -8.99
C TRP A 198 -18.30 -0.07 -8.87
N ASN A 199 -18.54 0.66 -7.78
CA ASN A 199 -19.76 1.42 -7.56
C ASN A 199 -19.47 2.78 -6.92
N ASP A 200 -20.43 3.69 -7.06
CA ASP A 200 -20.38 5.07 -6.56
C ASP A 200 -21.07 5.23 -5.19
N ARG A 201 -21.12 4.16 -4.40
CA ARG A 201 -21.79 4.15 -3.10
C ARG A 201 -20.84 3.88 -1.95
N GLY A 202 -21.27 4.27 -0.76
CA GLY A 202 -20.57 3.97 0.48
C GLY A 202 -19.23 4.68 0.60
N GLY A 203 -18.26 4.00 1.19
CA GLY A 203 -16.91 4.48 1.37
C GLY A 203 -16.03 3.41 1.99
N PHE A 204 -14.73 3.66 2.02
CA PHE A 204 -13.78 2.76 2.66
C PHE A 204 -12.73 3.51 3.46
N GLU A 205 -12.17 2.78 4.42
CA GLU A 205 -11.05 3.20 5.23
C GLU A 205 -9.98 2.13 5.20
N ILE A 206 -8.72 2.51 5.09
CA ILE A 206 -7.58 1.58 5.20
C ILE A 206 -6.41 2.24 5.91
N GLY A 207 -5.70 1.49 6.74
CA GLY A 207 -4.45 1.98 7.33
C GLY A 207 -3.96 1.17 8.52
N PRO A 208 -2.77 1.54 9.03
CA PRO A 208 -2.13 0.82 10.12
C PRO A 208 -2.83 1.11 11.45
N TYR A 209 -2.95 0.11 12.33
CA TYR A 209 -3.60 0.24 13.64
C TYR A 209 -2.68 -0.09 14.81
N GLN A 210 -3.07 0.37 16.00
CA GLN A 210 -2.49 0.00 17.29
C GLN A 210 -3.57 -0.52 18.25
N GLY A 211 -3.16 -1.45 19.10
CA GLY A 211 -3.94 -2.12 20.12
C GLY A 211 -4.89 -3.19 19.58
N ALA A 212 -5.25 -4.13 20.46
CA ALA A 212 -6.21 -5.21 20.16
C ALA A 212 -7.59 -4.71 19.72
N ALA A 213 -7.99 -3.51 20.16
CA ALA A 213 -9.24 -2.88 19.74
C ALA A 213 -9.15 -2.28 18.33
N ARG A 214 -7.95 -2.11 17.74
CA ARG A 214 -7.74 -1.54 16.40
C ARG A 214 -8.33 -0.14 16.21
N THR A 215 -8.56 0.57 17.31
CA THR A 215 -9.20 1.89 17.35
C THR A 215 -8.21 3.04 17.28
N SER A 216 -6.92 2.76 17.46
CA SER A 216 -5.84 3.74 17.34
C SER A 216 -5.06 3.49 16.05
N GLY A 217 -4.50 4.54 15.46
CA GLY A 217 -3.67 4.51 14.26
C GLY A 217 -4.05 5.57 13.25
N TYR A 218 -3.64 5.38 11.99
CA TYR A 218 -4.00 6.27 10.88
C TYR A 218 -4.96 5.58 9.91
N ARG A 219 -5.83 6.35 9.26
CA ARG A 219 -6.74 5.83 8.22
C ARG A 219 -6.75 6.78 7.02
N LEU A 220 -6.60 6.23 5.83
CA LEU A 220 -7.03 6.87 4.61
C LEU A 220 -8.51 6.56 4.43
N ALA A 221 -9.33 7.60 4.42
CA ALA A 221 -10.78 7.49 4.32
C ALA A 221 -11.25 8.13 3.01
N TYR A 222 -12.05 7.38 2.26
CA TYR A 222 -12.54 7.80 0.96
C TYR A 222 -14.03 7.47 0.81
N SER A 223 -14.75 8.37 0.16
CA SER A 223 -16.10 8.13 -0.36
C SER A 223 -16.15 8.54 -1.83
N PRO A 224 -16.95 7.89 -2.68
CA PRO A 224 -17.02 8.16 -4.11
C PRO A 224 -17.19 9.64 -4.48
N GLY A 225 -16.30 10.13 -5.34
CA GLY A 225 -16.27 11.52 -5.79
C GLY A 225 -16.06 12.54 -4.67
N ALA A 226 -15.47 12.12 -3.54
CA ALA A 226 -15.06 13.00 -2.46
C ALA A 226 -13.53 13.19 -2.48
N ARG A 227 -13.07 14.14 -1.66
CA ARG A 227 -11.64 14.27 -1.35
C ARG A 227 -11.23 13.10 -0.45
N LEU A 228 -10.00 12.65 -0.62
CA LEU A 228 -9.38 11.70 0.29
C LEU A 228 -9.11 12.42 1.61
N GLU A 229 -9.39 11.78 2.73
CA GLU A 229 -9.10 12.30 4.06
C GLU A 229 -8.04 11.40 4.73
N LEU A 230 -7.00 12.00 5.30
CA LEU A 230 -6.09 11.31 6.20
C LEU A 230 -6.54 11.57 7.64
N LEU A 231 -6.89 10.50 8.34
CA LEU A 231 -7.37 10.54 9.72
C LEU A 231 -6.30 10.03 10.67
N ARG A 232 -6.22 10.66 11.83
CA ARG A 232 -5.57 10.13 13.03
C ARG A 232 -6.65 9.70 14.01
N ALA A 233 -6.74 8.40 14.29
CA ALA A 233 -7.65 7.83 15.26
C ALA A 233 -6.90 7.47 16.54
N THR A 234 -7.41 7.87 17.70
CA THR A 234 -6.87 7.50 19.01
C THR A 234 -8.00 6.94 19.87
N ARG A 235 -7.66 6.37 21.04
CA ARG A 235 -8.67 5.98 22.03
C ARG A 235 -9.60 7.11 22.46
N ARG A 236 -9.18 8.37 22.32
CA ARG A 236 -9.97 9.57 22.68
C ARG A 236 -10.85 10.07 21.54
N GLY A 237 -10.72 9.52 20.34
CA GLY A 237 -11.45 9.94 19.15
C GLY A 237 -10.56 10.10 17.93
N ALA A 238 -11.17 10.52 16.81
CA ALA A 238 -10.51 10.71 15.53
C ALA A 238 -10.48 12.19 15.10
N SER A 239 -9.41 12.58 14.43
CA SER A 239 -9.24 13.89 13.80
C SER A 239 -8.77 13.72 12.36
N VAL A 240 -9.35 14.48 11.44
CA VAL A 240 -8.78 14.68 10.10
C VAL A 240 -7.51 15.50 10.26
N ILE A 241 -6.38 14.98 9.76
CA ILE A 241 -5.08 15.66 9.81
C ILE A 241 -4.65 16.19 8.44
N ASP A 242 -5.24 15.69 7.36
CA ASP A 242 -5.10 16.25 6.02
C ASP A 242 -6.28 15.87 5.09
N ILE A 243 -6.50 16.65 4.04
CA ILE A 243 -7.56 16.46 3.03
C ILE A 243 -7.02 16.79 1.63
N SER A 244 -7.23 15.90 0.65
CA SER A 244 -6.67 16.06 -0.69
C SER A 244 -7.20 17.32 -1.36
N ALA A 245 -6.37 18.01 -2.14
CA ALA A 245 -6.74 19.27 -2.78
C ALA A 245 -7.95 19.11 -3.73
N LYS A 246 -7.99 17.99 -4.46
CA LYS A 246 -9.04 17.65 -5.43
C LYS A 246 -9.76 16.37 -5.01
N PRO A 247 -11.05 16.21 -5.36
CA PRO A 247 -11.72 14.93 -5.30
C PRO A 247 -10.98 13.88 -6.13
N LEU A 248 -10.95 12.64 -5.63
CA LEU A 248 -10.46 11.50 -6.38
C LEU A 248 -11.65 10.71 -6.96
N GLN A 249 -11.38 9.89 -7.98
CA GLN A 249 -12.35 8.95 -8.54
C GLN A 249 -11.68 7.59 -8.68
N PHE A 250 -12.22 6.59 -7.99
CA PHE A 250 -11.77 5.20 -8.06
C PHE A 250 -12.81 4.28 -8.73
N GLU A 251 -13.98 4.83 -9.05
CA GLU A 251 -15.19 4.11 -9.51
C GLU A 251 -15.18 3.81 -11.01
N ASP A 252 -14.00 3.73 -11.62
CA ASP A 252 -13.82 3.51 -13.05
C ASP A 252 -13.51 2.04 -13.40
N ARG A 253 -13.56 1.15 -12.38
CA ARG A 253 -13.23 -0.28 -12.46
C ARG A 253 -11.80 -0.57 -12.91
N LYS A 254 -10.91 0.41 -12.84
CA LYS A 254 -9.47 0.20 -13.02
C LYS A 254 -8.81 0.01 -11.67
N ALA A 255 -7.60 -0.53 -11.74
CA ALA A 255 -6.73 -0.62 -10.60
C ALA A 255 -5.97 0.70 -10.44
N HIS A 256 -6.07 1.30 -9.26
CA HIS A 256 -5.33 2.49 -8.86
C HIS A 256 -4.25 2.09 -7.87
N ARG A 257 -3.05 2.64 -8.05
CA ARG A 257 -1.93 2.41 -7.14
C ARG A 257 -1.89 3.52 -6.10
N MET A 258 -1.77 3.15 -4.84
CA MET A 258 -1.54 4.09 -3.75
C MET A 258 -0.25 3.72 -3.01
N GLU A 259 0.63 4.69 -2.83
CA GLU A 259 1.83 4.55 -2.01
C GLU A 259 1.69 5.47 -0.80
N TRP A 260 1.70 4.89 0.40
CA TRP A 260 1.66 5.64 1.65
C TRP A 260 2.91 5.38 2.45
N THR A 261 3.58 6.46 2.80
CA THR A 261 4.91 6.48 3.33
C THR A 261 4.93 7.21 4.67
N ARG A 262 5.71 6.71 5.63
CA ARG A 262 5.95 7.37 6.93
C ARG A 262 7.41 7.21 7.35
N ARG A 263 8.07 8.34 7.60
CA ARG A 263 9.45 8.41 8.11
C ARG A 263 9.45 8.39 9.65
N ALA A 264 10.60 8.06 10.24
CA ALA A 264 10.76 7.96 11.69
C ALA A 264 10.52 9.30 12.43
N ASP A 265 10.71 10.42 11.75
CA ASP A 265 10.45 11.77 12.28
C ASP A 265 8.98 12.19 12.20
N GLY A 266 8.10 11.30 11.71
CA GLY A 266 6.68 11.55 11.51
C GLY A 266 6.31 12.21 10.19
N GLY A 267 7.28 12.46 9.29
CA GLY A 267 6.97 12.89 7.94
C GLY A 267 6.20 11.81 7.18
N MET A 268 5.08 12.17 6.56
CA MET A 268 4.19 11.26 5.86
C MET A 268 3.86 11.80 4.48
N THR A 269 3.94 10.94 3.48
CA THR A 269 3.46 11.24 2.14
C THR A 269 2.49 10.17 1.66
N VAL A 270 1.53 10.57 0.85
CA VAL A 270 0.64 9.64 0.14
C VAL A 270 0.59 10.07 -1.30
N SER A 271 0.73 9.12 -2.22
CA SER A 271 0.50 9.31 -3.64
C SER A 271 -0.56 8.34 -4.15
N VAL A 272 -1.29 8.77 -5.18
CA VAL A 272 -2.28 7.99 -5.90
C VAL A 272 -1.94 8.10 -7.39
N ASP A 273 -1.74 6.97 -8.05
CA ASP A 273 -1.30 6.88 -9.45
C ASP A 273 -0.09 7.80 -9.75
N ASP A 274 0.89 7.75 -8.84
CA ASP A 274 2.13 8.54 -8.84
C ASP A 274 1.95 10.08 -8.66
N GLU A 275 0.72 10.58 -8.44
CA GLU A 275 0.45 11.97 -8.02
C GLU A 275 0.46 12.08 -6.49
N GLU A 276 1.31 12.93 -5.93
CA GLU A 276 1.32 13.21 -4.49
C GLU A 276 0.00 13.90 -4.06
N VAL A 277 -0.73 13.27 -3.14
CA VAL A 277 -1.99 13.79 -2.58
C VAL A 277 -1.81 14.37 -1.19
N PHE A 278 -0.82 13.88 -0.42
CA PHE A 278 -0.49 14.34 0.93
C PHE A 278 1.01 14.48 1.14
N ASN A 279 1.41 15.50 1.89
CA ASN A 279 2.76 15.69 2.39
C ASN A 279 2.71 16.52 3.68
N LEU A 280 2.85 15.83 4.81
CA LEU A 280 2.65 16.41 6.13
C LEU A 280 3.59 15.80 7.17
N PHE A 281 3.53 16.32 8.39
CA PHE A 281 4.22 15.77 9.55
C PHE A 281 3.22 15.49 10.68
N ASP A 282 3.20 14.26 11.20
CA ASP A 282 2.47 13.91 12.42
C ASP A 282 3.30 12.96 13.31
N ARG A 283 3.53 13.40 14.55
CA ARG A 283 4.33 12.69 15.57
C ARG A 283 3.49 12.07 16.68
N SER A 284 2.19 11.90 16.44
CA SER A 284 1.25 11.45 17.47
C SER A 284 1.45 9.99 17.86
N PHE A 285 1.96 9.16 16.96
CA PHE A 285 2.35 7.79 17.24
C PHE A 285 3.87 7.66 17.21
N LYS A 286 4.42 7.12 18.30
CA LYS A 286 5.84 6.82 18.47
C LYS A 286 6.13 5.32 18.44
N ASP A 287 5.18 4.52 18.92
CA ASP A 287 5.30 3.07 18.94
C ASP A 287 5.05 2.46 17.55
N PRO A 288 5.49 1.21 17.31
CA PRO A 288 5.08 0.42 16.15
C PRO A 288 3.56 0.27 16.05
N PHE A 289 3.09 -0.12 14.87
CA PHE A 289 1.71 -0.51 14.62
C PHE A 289 1.59 -2.04 14.65
N ASP A 290 0.42 -2.54 15.03
CA ASP A 290 0.14 -3.96 15.24
C ASP A 290 -0.40 -4.66 13.99
N GLY A 291 -0.72 -3.90 12.93
CA GLY A 291 -1.14 -4.45 11.66
C GLY A 291 -1.89 -3.46 10.79
N LEU A 292 -2.55 -3.99 9.76
CA LEU A 292 -3.36 -3.24 8.80
C LEU A 292 -4.83 -3.60 8.96
N ILE A 293 -5.70 -2.60 8.90
CA ILE A 293 -7.16 -2.79 8.90
C ILE A 293 -7.76 -2.12 7.67
N MET A 294 -8.78 -2.76 7.10
CA MET A 294 -9.63 -2.21 6.06
C MET A 294 -11.09 -2.28 6.52
N VAL A 295 -11.81 -1.20 6.32
CA VAL A 295 -13.25 -1.10 6.58
C VAL A 295 -13.95 -0.63 5.33
N ASN A 296 -15.07 -1.26 5.01
CA ASN A 296 -15.90 -0.93 3.86
C ASN A 296 -17.35 -0.69 4.33
N ARG A 297 -17.89 0.47 3.98
CA ARG A 297 -19.22 0.96 4.36
C ARG A 297 -20.17 0.98 3.17
N GLY A 298 -20.38 -0.18 2.57
CA GLY A 298 -21.32 -0.34 1.46
C GLY A 298 -20.78 0.08 0.09
N GLY A 299 -19.47 0.29 -0.02
CA GLY A 299 -18.78 0.50 -1.30
C GLY A 299 -18.34 -0.82 -1.92
N ASP A 300 -18.17 -0.84 -3.24
CA ASP A 300 -17.71 -2.02 -3.97
C ASP A 300 -16.21 -1.97 -4.21
N ILE A 301 -15.45 -2.10 -3.12
CA ILE A 301 -13.99 -2.00 -3.13
C ILE A 301 -13.37 -3.39 -3.24
N ILE A 302 -12.43 -3.50 -4.17
CA ILE A 302 -11.56 -4.66 -4.37
C ILE A 302 -10.13 -4.24 -4.04
N LEU A 303 -9.53 -4.88 -3.04
CA LEU A 303 -8.10 -4.78 -2.77
C LEU A 303 -7.42 -5.88 -3.60
N LYS A 304 -6.70 -5.47 -4.63
CA LYS A 304 -6.01 -6.38 -5.55
C LYS A 304 -4.65 -6.80 -5.02
N ARG A 305 -3.92 -5.87 -4.40
CA ARG A 305 -2.61 -6.14 -3.82
C ARG A 305 -2.35 -5.23 -2.64
N VAL A 306 -1.63 -5.76 -1.65
CA VAL A 306 -1.01 -4.97 -0.60
C VAL A 306 0.43 -5.43 -0.39
N ALA A 307 1.32 -4.48 -0.16
CA ALA A 307 2.63 -4.73 0.41
C ALA A 307 2.90 -3.73 1.53
N VAL A 308 3.51 -4.20 2.61
CA VAL A 308 3.96 -3.34 3.71
C VAL A 308 5.44 -3.57 3.93
N PHE A 309 6.18 -2.47 3.96
CA PHE A 309 7.60 -2.44 4.22
C PHE A 309 7.87 -1.68 5.50
N GLY A 310 8.86 -2.12 6.25
CA GLY A 310 9.33 -1.46 7.46
C GLY A 310 10.84 -1.32 7.52
N VAL A 311 11.29 -0.77 8.64
CA VAL A 311 12.69 -0.75 9.06
C VAL A 311 12.99 -1.95 9.97
N GLU A 312 14.27 -2.29 10.10
CA GLU A 312 14.74 -3.31 11.06
C GLU A 312 14.61 -2.84 12.52
#